data_AF-A0A378IYZ0-F1
#
_entry.id   AF-A0A378IYZ0-F1
#
_cell.length_a   1.000
_cell.length_b   1.000
_cell.length_c   1.000
_cell.angle_alpha   90.00
_cell.angle_beta   90.00
_cell.angle_gamma   90.00
#
_symmetry.space_group_name_H-M   'P 1'
#
loop_
_entity.id
_entity.type
_entity.pdbx_description
1 polymer ?
#
loop_
_entity_poly.entity_id
_entity_poly.type
_entity_poly.pdbx_seq_one_letter_code
_entity_poly.pdbx_strand_id
1 'polypeptide(L)'
;MSGLPTLKLNDSKVNLAKSIKTLSTDTTRLDLSENYLGLKNIDKVTQVLKTIPPWVTTLSLASNHLNYRNGDHLIEILSSIPKTITTLDLSYNLLDILPGNVLKRAFAAIPDGLSELILSRQSFGLSEADELAEAFTGLSPNIITMDLTETLLGGLSLKSLIKLKNSLPHLRKIYLSYDEVSSISEQKLAALFDIFPNVARENIIFIKEGVALNDSNDLNLVLANFLRKQEIKSVVPSLLNQCAFFINRDTPNHELASLPTELQEKVNSF
;
A
#
# COMPACT_ATOMS: atom_id res chain seq x y z
N MET A 1 -8.30 -2.71 -6.42
CA MET A 1 -8.65 -2.63 -7.85
C MET A 1 -9.36 -3.91 -8.33
N SER A 2 -10.67 -4.04 -8.20
CA SER A 2 -11.43 -5.18 -8.74
C SER A 2 -11.94 -4.87 -10.16
N GLY A 3 -11.89 -5.84 -11.09
CA GLY A 3 -12.57 -5.75 -12.39
C GLY A 3 -11.75 -6.06 -13.65
N LEU A 4 -10.42 -6.20 -13.58
CA LEU A 4 -9.60 -6.63 -14.72
C LEU A 4 -9.23 -8.12 -14.63
N PRO A 5 -9.12 -8.84 -15.77
CA PRO A 5 -8.72 -10.24 -15.77
C PRO A 5 -7.32 -10.40 -15.16
N THR A 6 -7.23 -11.23 -14.13
CA THR A 6 -6.02 -11.45 -13.32
C THR A 6 -5.71 -12.94 -13.30
N LEU A 7 -4.45 -13.32 -13.50
CA LEU A 7 -3.99 -14.69 -13.28
C LEU A 7 -3.02 -14.77 -12.10
N LYS A 8 -3.35 -15.58 -11.09
CA LYS A 8 -2.46 -15.95 -9.99
C LYS A 8 -1.72 -17.25 -10.29
N LEU A 9 -0.40 -17.23 -10.19
CA LEU A 9 0.46 -18.40 -10.41
C LEU A 9 1.34 -18.63 -9.18
N ASN A 10 0.85 -19.32 -8.14
CA ASN A 10 1.56 -19.52 -6.87
C ASN A 10 1.91 -20.99 -6.54
N ASP A 11 1.94 -21.86 -7.55
CA ASP A 11 2.23 -23.29 -7.35
C ASP A 11 3.66 -23.65 -7.77
N SER A 12 4.42 -24.20 -6.82
CA SER A 12 5.77 -24.75 -7.02
C SER A 12 5.89 -25.80 -8.15
N LYS A 13 4.78 -26.45 -8.52
CA LYS A 13 4.71 -27.44 -9.60
C LYS A 13 4.48 -26.81 -10.97
N VAL A 14 4.11 -25.54 -11.02
CA VAL A 14 3.87 -24.82 -12.27
C VAL A 14 5.19 -24.31 -12.84
N ASN A 15 5.42 -24.60 -14.13
CA ASN A 15 6.49 -23.94 -14.87
C ASN A 15 6.01 -22.51 -15.23
N LEU A 16 6.36 -21.55 -14.39
CA LEU A 16 5.94 -20.14 -14.53
C LEU A 16 6.22 -19.59 -15.94
N ALA A 17 7.42 -19.82 -16.49
CA ALA A 17 7.77 -19.32 -17.82
C ALA A 17 6.88 -19.90 -18.93
N LYS A 18 6.47 -21.17 -18.81
CA LYS A 18 5.55 -21.78 -19.78
C LYS A 18 4.15 -21.20 -19.63
N SER A 19 3.64 -21.08 -18.41
CA SER A 19 2.30 -20.55 -18.14
C SER A 19 2.15 -19.09 -18.57
N ILE A 20 3.18 -18.28 -18.35
CA ILE A 20 3.20 -16.86 -18.72
C ILE A 20 3.18 -16.68 -20.26
N LYS A 21 3.84 -17.57 -21.01
CA LYS A 21 3.82 -17.52 -22.48
C LYS A 21 2.46 -17.86 -23.09
N THR A 22 1.59 -18.54 -22.35
CA THR A 22 0.26 -18.97 -22.82
C THR A 22 -0.87 -18.07 -22.31
N LEU A 23 -0.54 -16.92 -21.72
CA LEU A 23 -1.55 -15.97 -21.23
C LEU A 23 -2.43 -15.48 -22.38
N SER A 24 -3.73 -15.33 -22.10
CA SER A 24 -4.64 -14.62 -23.00
C SER A 24 -4.27 -13.14 -23.06
N THR A 25 -4.55 -12.49 -24.19
CA THR A 25 -4.44 -11.03 -24.33
C THR A 25 -5.38 -10.26 -23.40
N ASP A 26 -6.42 -10.91 -22.89
CA ASP A 26 -7.34 -10.31 -21.92
C ASP A 26 -6.72 -10.21 -20.52
N THR A 27 -5.69 -11.01 -20.22
CA THR A 27 -4.98 -10.98 -18.93
C THR A 27 -4.01 -9.81 -18.90
N THR A 28 -4.47 -8.67 -18.39
CA THR A 28 -3.64 -7.47 -18.21
C THR A 28 -2.93 -7.42 -16.86
N ARG A 29 -3.28 -8.34 -15.94
CA ARG A 29 -2.70 -8.44 -14.61
C ARG A 29 -2.13 -9.83 -14.33
N LEU A 30 -0.89 -9.85 -13.88
CA LEU A 30 -0.20 -11.07 -13.49
C LEU A 30 0.15 -11.01 -12.01
N ASP A 31 -0.33 -12.00 -11.26
CA ASP A 31 -0.04 -12.17 -9.85
C ASP A 31 0.94 -13.34 -9.65
N LEU A 32 2.19 -12.99 -9.33
CA LEU A 32 3.25 -13.93 -8.95
C LEU A 32 3.54 -13.88 -7.46
N SER A 33 2.59 -13.43 -6.64
CA SER A 33 2.74 -13.42 -5.19
C SER A 33 2.96 -14.81 -4.61
N GLU A 34 3.61 -14.88 -3.44
CA GLU A 34 3.76 -16.12 -2.66
C GLU A 34 4.49 -17.27 -3.40
N ASN A 35 5.40 -16.93 -4.32
CA ASN A 35 6.19 -17.92 -5.06
C ASN A 35 7.57 -18.19 -4.47
N TYR A 36 7.94 -17.49 -3.38
CA TYR A 36 9.28 -17.49 -2.82
C TYR A 36 10.36 -17.11 -3.85
N LEU A 37 10.06 -16.15 -4.74
CA LEU A 37 10.98 -15.78 -5.83
C LEU A 37 12.35 -15.32 -5.31
N GLY A 38 12.42 -14.67 -4.15
CA GLY A 38 13.69 -14.28 -3.52
C GLY A 38 14.56 -15.48 -3.09
N LEU A 39 13.97 -16.66 -2.92
CA LEU A 39 14.69 -17.89 -2.57
C LEU A 39 15.16 -18.69 -3.79
N LYS A 40 14.57 -18.45 -4.97
CA LYS A 40 14.87 -19.18 -6.21
C LYS A 40 16.21 -18.74 -6.84
N ASN A 41 16.66 -19.51 -7.84
CA ASN A 41 17.80 -19.11 -8.67
C ASN A 41 17.43 -17.87 -9.50
N ILE A 42 18.31 -16.87 -9.47
CA ILE A 42 18.07 -15.55 -10.04
C ILE A 42 17.88 -15.60 -11.56
N ASP A 43 18.70 -16.35 -12.30
CA ASP A 43 18.60 -16.48 -13.76
C ASP A 43 17.22 -17.00 -14.19
N LYS A 44 16.67 -17.96 -13.44
CA LYS A 44 15.32 -18.48 -13.69
C LYS A 44 14.25 -17.42 -13.42
N VAL A 45 14.38 -16.64 -12.34
CA VAL A 45 13.42 -15.59 -12.01
C VAL A 45 13.45 -14.48 -13.06
N THR A 46 14.64 -14.03 -13.45
CA THR A 46 14.78 -12.97 -14.46
C THR A 46 14.31 -13.44 -15.84
N GLN A 47 14.54 -14.71 -16.20
CA GLN A 47 13.99 -15.31 -17.41
C GLN A 47 12.45 -15.33 -17.38
N VAL A 48 11.84 -15.70 -16.25
CA VAL A 48 10.38 -15.68 -16.07
C VAL A 48 9.83 -14.27 -16.26
N LEU A 49 10.42 -13.26 -15.61
CA LEU A 49 9.97 -11.86 -15.72
C LEU A 49 10.10 -11.32 -17.15
N LYS A 50 11.18 -11.65 -17.85
CA LYS A 50 11.39 -11.27 -19.25
C LYS A 50 10.41 -11.93 -20.23
N THR A 51 9.71 -13.00 -19.81
CA THR A 51 8.69 -13.66 -20.63
C THR A 51 7.29 -13.08 -20.48
N ILE A 52 7.10 -12.13 -19.55
CA ILE A 52 5.80 -11.47 -19.35
C ILE A 52 5.36 -10.78 -20.66
N PRO A 53 4.17 -11.09 -21.18
CA PRO A 53 3.68 -10.51 -22.42
C PRO A 53 3.50 -8.99 -22.34
N PRO A 54 3.64 -8.26 -23.45
CA PRO A 54 3.63 -6.80 -23.46
C PRO A 54 2.27 -6.17 -23.13
N TRP A 55 1.16 -6.93 -23.19
CA TRP A 55 -0.18 -6.46 -22.79
C TRP A 55 -0.43 -6.56 -21.28
N VAL A 56 0.45 -7.22 -20.54
CA VAL A 56 0.42 -7.20 -19.07
C VAL A 56 1.00 -5.87 -18.61
N THR A 57 0.22 -5.13 -17.82
CA THR A 57 0.58 -3.80 -17.31
C THR A 57 0.61 -3.74 -15.78
N THR A 58 0.02 -4.72 -15.09
CA THR A 58 0.08 -4.86 -13.63
C THR A 58 0.78 -6.15 -13.25
N LEU A 59 1.77 -6.05 -12.38
CA LEU A 59 2.51 -7.19 -11.84
C LEU A 59 2.50 -7.15 -10.31
N SER A 60 2.07 -8.25 -9.67
CA SER A 60 2.32 -8.45 -8.24
C SER A 60 3.45 -9.43 -8.01
N LEU A 61 4.43 -8.98 -7.24
CA LEU A 61 5.52 -9.75 -6.66
C LEU A 61 5.40 -9.81 -5.13
N ALA A 62 4.20 -9.59 -4.59
CA ALA A 62 3.96 -9.57 -3.15
C ALA A 62 4.41 -10.86 -2.46
N SER A 63 4.82 -10.80 -1.19
CA SER A 63 5.10 -11.98 -0.37
C SER A 63 6.10 -12.97 -0.98
N ASN A 64 7.18 -12.47 -1.58
CA ASN A 64 8.19 -13.30 -2.27
C ASN A 64 9.54 -13.39 -1.57
N HIS A 65 9.66 -12.83 -0.36
CA HIS A 65 10.91 -12.76 0.41
C HIS A 65 12.07 -12.16 -0.41
N LEU A 66 11.79 -11.11 -1.19
CA LEU A 66 12.77 -10.51 -2.10
C LEU A 66 13.99 -9.90 -1.38
N ASN A 67 13.91 -9.70 -0.06
CA ASN A 67 15.03 -9.28 0.79
C ASN A 67 16.02 -10.40 1.16
N TYR A 68 15.68 -11.68 1.00
CA TYR A 68 16.34 -12.79 1.72
C TYR A 68 17.81 -13.02 1.36
N ARG A 69 18.23 -12.69 0.13
CA ARG A 69 19.59 -12.96 -0.37
C ARG A 69 20.50 -11.76 -0.09
N ASN A 70 20.88 -11.07 -1.15
CA ASN A 70 21.60 -9.81 -1.10
C ASN A 70 20.79 -8.77 -1.90
N GLY A 71 21.11 -7.49 -1.70
CA GLY A 71 20.47 -6.41 -2.44
C GLY A 71 20.59 -6.51 -3.96
N ASP A 72 21.67 -7.13 -4.45
CA ASP A 72 21.92 -7.26 -5.89
C ASP A 72 20.91 -8.19 -6.56
N HIS A 73 20.42 -9.24 -5.88
CA HIS A 73 19.33 -10.06 -6.40
C HIS A 73 18.04 -9.26 -6.58
N LEU A 74 17.68 -8.42 -5.61
CA LEU A 74 16.50 -7.55 -5.74
C LEU A 74 16.67 -6.60 -6.93
N ILE A 75 17.84 -5.97 -7.06
CA ILE A 75 18.16 -5.07 -8.18
C ILE A 75 17.99 -5.79 -9.52
N GLU A 76 18.49 -7.02 -9.65
CA GLU A 76 18.42 -7.79 -10.90
C GLU A 76 16.98 -8.24 -11.23
N ILE A 77 16.19 -8.60 -10.20
CA ILE A 77 14.75 -8.89 -10.33
C ILE A 77 14.02 -7.66 -10.86
N LEU A 78 14.17 -6.50 -10.20
CA LEU A 78 13.49 -5.27 -10.57
C LEU A 78 13.90 -4.78 -11.97
N SER A 79 15.20 -4.88 -12.31
CA SER A 79 15.73 -4.56 -13.64
C SER A 79 15.19 -5.47 -14.75
N SER A 80 14.70 -6.66 -14.39
CA SER A 80 14.16 -7.64 -15.35
C SER A 80 12.65 -7.50 -15.56
N ILE A 81 11.99 -6.59 -14.83
CA ILE A 81 10.57 -6.29 -15.03
C ILE A 81 10.41 -5.59 -16.40
N PRO A 82 9.47 -6.03 -17.26
CA PRO A 82 9.23 -5.37 -18.53
C PRO A 82 8.82 -3.91 -18.37
N LYS A 83 9.24 -3.06 -19.30
CA LYS A 83 8.87 -1.63 -19.33
C LYS A 83 7.37 -1.38 -19.56
N THR A 84 6.60 -2.40 -19.92
CA THR A 84 5.14 -2.32 -20.09
C THR A 84 4.40 -2.30 -18.75
N ILE A 85 5.06 -2.67 -17.66
CA ILE A 85 4.46 -2.63 -16.32
C ILE A 85 4.35 -1.18 -15.84
N THR A 86 3.11 -0.77 -15.56
CA THR A 86 2.77 0.56 -15.04
C THR A 86 2.38 0.53 -13.56
N THR A 87 1.98 -0.64 -13.06
CA THR A 87 1.65 -0.89 -11.64
C THR A 87 2.41 -2.10 -11.13
N LEU A 88 3.18 -1.90 -10.05
CA LEU A 88 4.02 -2.93 -9.44
C LEU A 88 3.69 -3.05 -7.96
N ASP A 89 3.42 -4.28 -7.54
CA ASP A 89 3.20 -4.60 -6.14
C ASP A 89 4.37 -5.39 -5.56
N LEU A 90 5.06 -4.76 -4.61
CA LEU A 90 6.17 -5.31 -3.84
C LEU A 90 5.79 -5.55 -2.38
N SER A 91 4.51 -5.54 -2.04
CA SER A 91 4.05 -5.65 -0.66
C SER A 91 4.58 -6.90 0.04
N TYR A 92 4.78 -6.80 1.35
CA TYR A 92 5.19 -7.94 2.19
C TYR A 92 6.48 -8.63 1.72
N ASN A 93 7.49 -7.87 1.28
CA ASN A 93 8.79 -8.41 0.87
C ASN A 93 9.93 -8.10 1.83
N LEU A 94 9.61 -7.55 3.02
CA LEU A 94 10.58 -7.19 4.06
C LEU A 94 11.74 -6.31 3.52
N LEU A 95 11.45 -5.40 2.58
CA LEU A 95 12.45 -4.51 1.97
C LEU A 95 13.05 -3.51 2.98
N ASP A 96 12.34 -3.24 4.08
CA ASP A 96 12.75 -2.37 5.18
C ASP A 96 14.01 -2.83 5.93
N ILE A 97 14.40 -4.10 5.81
CA ILE A 97 15.64 -4.61 6.43
C ILE A 97 16.89 -4.31 5.60
N LEU A 98 16.72 -3.89 4.34
CA LEU A 98 17.85 -3.60 3.47
C LEU A 98 18.43 -2.23 3.82
N PRO A 99 19.76 -2.07 3.80
CA PRO A 99 20.38 -0.76 3.99
C PRO A 99 19.84 0.28 3.00
N GLY A 100 19.68 1.53 3.45
CA GLY A 100 19.09 2.62 2.64
C GLY A 100 19.70 2.79 1.26
N ASN A 101 21.04 2.72 1.16
CA ASN A 101 21.78 2.80 -0.10
C ASN A 101 21.53 1.60 -1.05
N VAL A 102 21.25 0.42 -0.50
CA VAL A 102 20.88 -0.77 -1.28
C VAL A 102 19.45 -0.62 -1.79
N LEU A 103 18.53 -0.20 -0.93
CA LEU A 103 17.14 0.02 -1.30
C LEU A 103 16.99 1.15 -2.33
N LYS A 104 17.82 2.20 -2.23
CA LYS A 104 17.97 3.25 -3.26
C LYS A 104 18.30 2.65 -4.62
N ARG A 105 19.33 1.79 -4.70
CA ARG A 105 19.72 1.13 -5.95
C ARG A 105 18.62 0.21 -6.48
N ALA A 106 17.91 -0.48 -5.59
CA ALA A 106 16.77 -1.32 -5.95
C ALA A 106 15.62 -0.49 -6.53
N PHE A 107 15.23 0.61 -5.88
CA PHE A 107 14.20 1.51 -6.41
C PHE A 107 14.61 2.13 -7.75
N ALA A 108 15.89 2.48 -7.93
CA ALA A 108 16.39 2.98 -9.20
C ALA A 108 16.40 1.94 -10.33
N ALA A 109 16.27 0.65 -10.01
CA ALA A 109 16.18 -0.44 -10.97
C ALA A 109 14.73 -0.70 -11.45
N ILE A 110 13.74 -0.06 -10.83
CA ILE A 110 12.34 -0.15 -11.27
C ILE A 110 12.21 0.50 -12.66
N PRO A 111 11.48 -0.10 -13.62
CA PRO A 111 11.31 0.47 -14.95
C PRO A 111 10.68 1.88 -14.94
N ASP A 112 11.21 2.78 -15.78
CA ASP A 112 10.76 4.19 -15.86
C ASP A 112 9.27 4.36 -16.21
N GLY A 113 8.63 3.37 -16.83
CA GLY A 113 7.21 3.39 -17.19
C GLY A 113 6.26 3.21 -16.00
N LEU A 114 6.79 2.92 -14.81
CA LEU A 114 5.98 2.69 -13.61
C LEU A 114 5.36 3.99 -13.08
N SER A 115 4.04 4.00 -12.94
CA SER A 115 3.28 5.13 -12.36
C SER A 115 2.74 4.87 -10.97
N GLU A 116 2.58 3.59 -10.60
CA GLU A 116 2.03 3.17 -9.32
C GLU A 116 2.87 2.07 -8.69
N LEU A 117 3.27 2.29 -7.43
CA LEU A 117 4.06 1.36 -6.64
C LEU A 117 3.34 1.03 -5.33
N ILE A 118 3.14 -0.26 -5.08
CA ILE A 118 2.57 -0.75 -3.82
C ILE A 118 3.71 -1.28 -2.95
N LEU A 119 3.95 -0.60 -1.83
CA LEU A 119 4.95 -0.94 -0.80
C LEU A 119 4.26 -1.28 0.53
N SER A 120 3.02 -1.76 0.47
CA SER A 120 2.27 -2.04 1.68
C SER A 120 2.88 -3.20 2.47
N ARG A 121 2.58 -3.27 3.78
CA ARG A 121 3.04 -4.35 4.67
C ARG A 121 4.56 -4.46 4.72
N GLN A 122 5.21 -3.30 4.84
CA GLN A 122 6.63 -3.18 5.16
C GLN A 122 6.79 -2.68 6.60
N SER A 123 7.99 -2.74 7.17
CA SER A 123 8.24 -2.16 8.49
C SER A 123 9.08 -0.88 8.41
N PHE A 124 8.86 -0.02 7.40
CA PHE A 124 9.60 1.24 7.24
C PHE A 124 9.52 2.15 8.47
N GLY A 125 8.46 2.04 9.26
CA GLY A 125 8.32 2.68 10.56
C GLY A 125 9.38 2.34 11.61
N LEU A 126 10.13 1.26 11.38
CA LEU A 126 11.22 0.78 12.24
C LEU A 126 12.61 1.11 11.67
N SER A 127 12.67 1.64 10.44
CA SER A 127 13.92 2.03 9.79
C SER A 127 14.46 3.36 10.33
N GLU A 128 15.77 3.56 10.21
CA GLU A 128 16.38 4.85 10.49
C GLU A 128 15.96 5.89 9.43
N ALA A 129 15.57 7.08 9.88
CA ALA A 129 14.99 8.09 8.99
C ALA A 129 15.96 8.54 7.89
N ASP A 130 17.26 8.59 8.16
CA ASP A 130 18.27 8.99 7.17
C ASP A 130 18.44 7.91 6.08
N GLU A 131 18.39 6.63 6.46
CA GLU A 131 18.44 5.52 5.51
C GLU A 131 17.18 5.47 4.64
N LEU A 132 16.00 5.70 5.23
CA LEU A 132 14.74 5.74 4.50
C LEU A 132 14.69 6.94 3.54
N ALA A 133 15.16 8.12 3.99
CA ALA A 133 15.30 9.28 3.14
C ALA A 133 16.24 9.00 1.95
N GLU A 134 17.40 8.38 2.20
CA GLU A 134 18.33 7.98 1.15
C GLU A 134 17.66 7.01 0.16
N ALA A 135 16.96 5.98 0.66
CA ALA A 135 16.25 5.02 -0.17
C ALA A 135 15.26 5.71 -1.12
N PHE A 136 14.43 6.62 -0.60
CA PHE A 136 13.43 7.34 -1.39
C PHE A 136 14.03 8.18 -2.53
N THR A 137 15.30 8.62 -2.43
CA THR A 137 15.97 9.31 -3.56
C THR A 137 16.19 8.43 -4.79
N GLY A 138 16.03 7.10 -4.66
CA GLY A 138 16.10 6.16 -5.78
C GLY A 138 14.79 6.00 -6.55
N LEU A 139 13.68 6.51 -6.03
CA LEU A 139 12.38 6.38 -6.69
C LEU A 139 12.27 7.32 -7.90
N SER A 140 11.79 6.78 -9.01
CA SER A 140 11.54 7.55 -10.22
C SER A 140 10.44 8.61 -10.00
N PRO A 141 10.58 9.82 -10.55
CA PRO A 141 9.54 10.86 -10.48
C PRO A 141 8.26 10.49 -11.25
N ASN A 142 8.30 9.44 -12.07
CA ASN A 142 7.12 8.93 -12.79
C ASN A 142 6.16 8.17 -11.86
N ILE A 143 6.64 7.70 -10.70
CA ILE A 143 5.80 7.09 -9.68
C ILE A 143 5.02 8.21 -8.99
N ILE A 144 3.76 8.35 -9.37
CA ILE A 144 2.85 9.40 -8.88
C ILE A 144 1.83 8.86 -7.87
N THR A 145 1.64 7.54 -7.81
CA THR A 145 0.75 6.88 -6.86
C THR A 145 1.55 5.88 -6.03
N MET A 146 1.37 5.90 -4.71
CA MET A 146 2.01 4.93 -3.82
C MET A 146 1.06 4.40 -2.76
N ASP A 147 1.06 3.08 -2.59
CA ASP A 147 0.41 2.46 -1.44
C ASP A 147 1.43 2.21 -0.33
N LEU A 148 1.23 2.89 0.80
CA LEU A 148 2.04 2.86 2.02
C LEU A 148 1.23 2.31 3.20
N THR A 149 0.17 1.55 2.94
CA THR A 149 -0.62 0.91 4.00
C THR A 149 0.21 -0.12 4.74
N GLU A 150 0.01 -0.23 6.05
CA GLU A 150 0.68 -1.20 6.91
C GLU A 150 2.22 -1.07 6.84
N THR A 151 2.73 0.17 6.70
CA THR A 151 4.18 0.43 6.62
C THR A 151 4.79 0.88 7.95
N LEU A 152 3.95 1.06 8.97
CA LEU A 152 4.29 1.61 10.28
C LEU A 152 4.87 3.03 10.23
N LEU A 153 4.73 3.78 9.13
CA LEU A 153 5.26 5.15 9.03
C LEU A 153 4.74 6.06 10.14
N GLY A 154 3.49 5.88 10.58
CA GLY A 154 2.93 6.58 11.75
C GLY A 154 3.67 6.28 13.06
N GLY A 155 4.36 5.15 13.16
CA GLY A 155 5.17 4.73 14.30
C GLY A 155 6.47 5.52 14.47
N LEU A 156 7.01 6.13 13.41
CA LEU A 156 8.25 6.91 13.44
C LEU A 156 8.20 8.02 14.50
N SER A 157 9.33 8.36 15.11
CA SER A 157 9.40 9.52 16.02
C SER A 157 9.10 10.83 15.27
N LEU A 158 8.63 11.87 15.97
CA LEU A 158 8.42 13.18 15.34
C LEU A 158 9.70 13.72 14.68
N LYS A 159 10.87 13.52 15.32
CA LYS A 159 12.18 13.88 14.77
C LYS A 159 12.48 13.13 13.47
N SER A 160 12.14 11.85 13.42
CA SER A 160 12.30 11.00 12.22
C SER A 160 11.40 11.48 11.07
N LEU A 161 10.13 11.79 11.36
CA LEU A 161 9.20 12.33 10.36
C LEU A 161 9.68 13.68 9.80
N ILE A 162 10.18 14.57 10.65
CA ILE A 162 10.73 15.87 10.22
C ILE A 162 11.92 15.68 9.26
N LYS A 163 12.76 14.66 9.46
CA LYS A 163 13.87 14.33 8.55
C LYS A 163 13.38 13.85 7.18
N LEU A 164 12.20 13.21 7.13
CA LEU A 164 11.60 12.71 5.88
C LEU A 164 10.80 13.78 5.12
N LYS A 165 10.72 15.00 5.65
CA LYS A 165 10.01 16.11 5.01
C LYS A 165 10.49 16.29 3.56
N ASN A 166 9.53 16.39 2.64
CA ASN A 166 9.74 16.54 1.20
C ASN A 166 10.53 15.40 0.53
N SER A 167 10.63 14.22 1.14
CA SER A 167 11.36 13.09 0.54
C SER A 167 10.61 12.43 -0.63
N LEU A 168 9.30 12.63 -0.76
CA LEU A 168 8.47 12.08 -1.84
C LEU A 168 7.66 13.18 -2.57
N PRO A 169 8.30 14.18 -3.19
CA PRO A 169 7.62 15.33 -3.77
C PRO A 169 6.88 15.01 -5.08
N HIS A 170 7.19 13.88 -5.71
CA HIS A 170 6.60 13.48 -7.00
C HIS A 170 5.22 12.83 -6.86
N LEU A 171 4.88 12.35 -5.66
CA LEU A 171 3.59 11.73 -5.40
C LEU A 171 2.44 12.72 -5.55
N ARG A 172 1.32 12.20 -6.05
CA ARG A 172 0.04 12.91 -6.25
C ARG A 172 -1.11 12.19 -5.56
N LYS A 173 -0.97 10.88 -5.34
CA LYS A 173 -1.94 10.05 -4.62
C LYS A 173 -1.23 9.06 -3.72
N ILE A 174 -1.77 8.87 -2.51
CA ILE A 174 -1.24 7.89 -1.56
C ILE A 174 -2.35 7.10 -0.90
N TYR A 175 -2.00 5.90 -0.45
CA TYR A 175 -2.81 5.08 0.44
C TYR A 175 -2.10 4.92 1.78
N LEU A 176 -2.81 5.13 2.88
CA LEU A 176 -2.32 5.01 4.25
C LEU A 176 -3.26 4.15 5.10
N SER A 177 -2.73 3.42 6.08
CA SER A 177 -3.59 2.65 7.00
C SER A 177 -4.29 3.58 7.97
N TYR A 178 -5.62 3.49 8.03
CA TYR A 178 -6.42 4.27 8.98
C TYR A 178 -5.97 4.01 10.42
N ASP A 179 -5.84 2.74 10.83
CA ASP A 179 -5.53 2.39 12.21
C ASP A 179 -4.12 2.87 12.63
N GLU A 180 -3.19 3.01 11.67
CA GLU A 180 -1.86 3.58 11.92
C GLU A 180 -1.89 5.09 12.13
N VAL A 181 -2.72 5.82 11.37
CA VAL A 181 -2.76 7.29 11.42
C VAL A 181 -3.75 7.84 12.43
N SER A 182 -4.78 7.06 12.80
CA SER A 182 -5.82 7.50 13.73
C SER A 182 -5.34 7.51 15.18
N SER A 183 -4.26 6.78 15.48
CA SER A 183 -3.70 6.62 16.83
C SER A 183 -2.55 7.59 17.15
N ILE A 184 -2.06 8.35 16.18
CA ILE A 184 -0.92 9.27 16.36
C ILE A 184 -1.39 10.70 16.67
N SER A 185 -0.49 11.51 17.25
CA SER A 185 -0.80 12.92 17.55
C SER A 185 -0.92 13.76 16.28
N GLU A 186 -1.66 14.87 16.36
CA GLU A 186 -1.82 15.83 15.24
C GLU A 186 -0.48 16.33 14.71
N GLN A 187 0.49 16.60 15.59
CA GLN A 187 1.82 17.03 15.19
C GLN A 187 2.56 15.97 14.38
N LYS A 188 2.47 14.69 14.78
CA LYS A 188 3.05 13.58 14.01
C LYS A 188 2.33 13.39 12.68
N LEU A 189 1.01 13.49 12.66
CA LEU A 189 0.23 13.35 11.44
C LEU A 189 0.56 14.46 10.43
N ALA A 190 0.69 15.70 10.89
CA ALA A 190 1.15 16.81 10.06
C ALA A 190 2.57 16.56 9.52
N ALA A 191 3.51 16.10 10.36
CA ALA A 191 4.85 15.76 9.92
C ALA A 191 4.90 14.56 8.96
N LEU A 192 4.00 13.59 9.10
CA LEU A 192 3.81 12.50 8.15
C LEU A 192 3.33 13.06 6.80
N PHE A 193 2.38 13.99 6.81
CA PHE A 193 1.91 14.64 5.59
C PHE A 193 2.98 15.48 4.87
N ASP A 194 3.91 16.07 5.62
CA ASP A 194 5.05 16.81 5.09
C ASP A 194 6.03 15.95 4.26
N ILE A 195 5.95 14.61 4.33
CA ILE A 195 6.74 13.70 3.48
C ILE A 195 6.33 13.84 2.00
N PHE A 196 5.05 14.10 1.76
CA PHE A 196 4.42 14.12 0.43
C PHE A 196 3.76 15.48 0.15
N PRO A 197 4.56 16.54 -0.08
CA PRO A 197 4.11 17.93 -0.10
C PRO A 197 3.13 18.27 -1.24
N ASN A 198 3.10 17.46 -2.30
CA ASN A 198 2.30 17.72 -3.51
C ASN A 198 1.08 16.78 -3.64
N VAL A 199 0.77 16.02 -2.59
CA VAL A 199 -0.43 15.18 -2.55
C VAL A 199 -1.59 16.03 -2.03
N ALA A 200 -2.58 16.26 -2.90
CA ALA A 200 -3.80 16.95 -2.52
C ALA A 200 -4.60 16.11 -1.50
N ARG A 201 -5.34 16.76 -0.58
CA ARG A 201 -6.04 16.08 0.52
C ARG A 201 -7.04 15.04 0.02
N GLU A 202 -7.75 15.33 -1.07
CA GLU A 202 -8.67 14.42 -1.75
C GLU A 202 -8.01 13.15 -2.31
N ASN A 203 -6.68 13.17 -2.49
CA ASN A 203 -5.90 12.04 -3.01
C ASN A 203 -5.15 11.27 -1.89
N ILE A 204 -5.43 11.59 -0.62
CA ILE A 204 -5.00 10.78 0.53
C ILE A 204 -6.12 9.80 0.85
N ILE A 205 -5.91 8.53 0.51
CA ILE A 205 -6.90 7.48 0.71
C ILE A 205 -6.55 6.67 1.96
N PHE A 206 -7.48 6.57 2.90
CA PHE A 206 -7.28 5.68 4.05
C PHE A 206 -7.88 4.32 3.80
N ILE A 207 -7.10 3.28 4.09
CA ILE A 207 -7.52 1.89 4.01
C ILE A 207 -7.69 1.33 5.42
N LYS A 208 -8.77 0.57 5.62
CA LYS A 208 -8.95 -0.32 6.77
C LYS A 208 -9.47 -1.66 6.28
N GLU A 209 -8.84 -2.75 6.68
CA GLU A 209 -9.24 -4.11 6.32
C GLU A 209 -9.40 -4.31 4.79
N GLY A 210 -8.53 -3.66 4.00
CA GLY A 210 -8.56 -3.71 2.54
C GLY A 210 -9.65 -2.85 1.87
N VAL A 211 -10.44 -2.11 2.64
CA VAL A 211 -11.51 -1.23 2.15
C VAL A 211 -11.04 0.22 2.17
N ALA A 212 -11.24 0.92 1.05
CA ALA A 212 -11.03 2.36 0.97
C ALA A 212 -12.15 3.10 1.68
N LEU A 213 -11.78 3.90 2.66
CA LEU A 213 -12.72 4.54 3.58
C LEU A 213 -13.32 5.83 3.01
N ASN A 214 -12.58 6.59 2.21
CA ASN A 214 -12.99 7.93 1.78
C ASN A 214 -14.36 7.97 1.08
N ASP A 215 -14.73 6.91 0.38
CA ASP A 215 -16.00 6.76 -0.36
C ASP A 215 -16.92 5.67 0.23
N SER A 216 -16.61 5.15 1.42
CA SER A 216 -17.41 4.08 2.03
C SER A 216 -18.77 4.62 2.49
N ASN A 217 -19.86 4.08 1.93
CA ASN A 217 -21.22 4.39 2.36
C ASN A 217 -21.51 3.98 3.82
N ASP A 218 -20.67 3.11 4.39
CA ASP A 218 -20.78 2.67 5.78
C ASP A 218 -19.78 3.38 6.71
N LEU A 219 -19.43 4.63 6.37
CA LEU A 219 -18.59 5.44 7.23
C LEU A 219 -19.25 5.67 8.59
N ASN A 220 -18.57 5.30 9.68
CA ASN A 220 -18.98 5.72 11.01
C ASN A 220 -18.57 7.19 11.27
N LEU A 221 -19.14 7.81 12.31
CA LEU A 221 -18.90 9.25 12.58
C LEU A 221 -17.47 9.54 13.01
N VAL A 222 -16.82 8.62 13.73
CA VAL A 222 -15.44 8.78 14.19
C VAL A 222 -14.53 8.98 12.99
N LEU A 223 -14.65 8.10 12.00
CA LEU A 223 -13.91 8.16 10.75
C LEU A 223 -14.27 9.39 9.93
N ALA A 224 -15.56 9.69 9.78
CA ALA A 224 -16.00 10.89 9.05
C ALA A 224 -15.42 12.19 9.65
N ASN A 225 -15.40 12.28 10.98
CA ASN A 225 -14.83 13.41 11.70
C ASN A 225 -13.31 13.45 11.58
N PHE A 226 -12.63 12.31 11.64
CA PHE A 226 -11.19 12.22 11.40
C PHE A 226 -10.83 12.77 10.02
N LEU A 227 -11.50 12.32 8.95
CA LEU A 227 -11.27 12.79 7.59
C LEU A 227 -11.47 14.31 7.46
N ARG A 228 -12.60 14.83 7.98
CA ARG A 228 -12.91 16.26 7.93
C ARG A 228 -11.90 17.11 8.68
N LYS A 229 -11.40 16.63 9.82
CA LYS A 229 -10.36 17.31 10.60
C LYS A 229 -9.05 17.45 9.82
N GLN A 230 -8.79 16.54 8.86
CA GLN A 230 -7.65 16.62 7.95
C GLN A 230 -7.97 17.34 6.64
N GLU A 231 -9.13 18.01 6.55
CA GLU A 231 -9.64 18.67 5.34
C GLU A 231 -9.86 17.70 4.17
N ILE A 232 -10.06 16.41 4.47
CA ILE A 232 -10.33 15.38 3.49
C ILE A 232 -11.84 15.23 3.35
N LYS A 233 -12.32 15.29 2.11
CA LYS A 233 -13.74 15.11 1.80
C LYS A 233 -14.17 13.71 2.23
N SER A 234 -15.28 13.63 2.95
CA SER A 234 -15.91 12.37 3.35
C SER A 234 -17.40 12.41 3.05
N VAL A 235 -17.98 11.25 2.74
CA VAL A 235 -19.43 11.12 2.66
C VAL A 235 -20.07 11.39 4.03
N VAL A 236 -21.29 11.92 4.03
CA VAL A 236 -22.05 12.10 5.28
C VAL A 236 -22.49 10.71 5.76
N PRO A 237 -22.13 10.29 6.99
CA PRO A 237 -22.60 9.03 7.55
C PRO A 237 -24.13 8.92 7.48
N SER A 238 -24.65 7.72 7.23
CA SER A 238 -26.09 7.46 7.23
C SER A 238 -26.73 7.85 8.58
N LEU A 239 -28.04 8.11 8.58
CA LEU A 239 -28.77 8.38 9.83
C LEU A 239 -28.62 7.22 10.83
N LEU A 240 -28.60 5.98 10.33
CA LEU A 240 -28.34 4.77 11.13
C LEU A 240 -26.98 4.86 11.85
N ASN A 241 -25.91 5.24 11.13
CA ASN A 241 -24.57 5.40 11.70
C ASN A 241 -24.48 6.57 12.68
N GLN A 242 -25.20 7.66 12.42
CA GLN A 242 -25.33 8.80 13.35
C GLN A 242 -26.00 8.38 14.65
N CYS A 243 -27.15 7.71 14.59
CA CYS A 243 -27.87 7.23 15.76
C CYS A 243 -27.02 6.26 16.59
N ALA A 244 -26.40 5.26 15.94
CA ALA A 244 -25.58 4.26 16.62
C ALA A 244 -24.36 4.89 17.34
N PHE A 245 -23.72 5.89 16.74
CA PHE A 245 -22.63 6.63 17.37
C PHE A 245 -23.05 7.33 18.67
N PHE A 246 -24.18 8.06 18.65
CA PHE A 246 -24.64 8.79 19.84
C PHE A 246 -25.08 7.83 20.96
N ILE A 247 -25.70 6.70 20.62
CA ILE A 247 -26.08 5.67 21.60
C ILE A 247 -24.84 5.12 22.33
N ASN A 248 -23.79 4.76 21.58
CA ASN A 248 -22.54 4.27 22.17
C ASN A 248 -21.79 5.34 22.98
N ARG A 249 -21.83 6.60 22.55
CA ARG A 249 -21.15 7.70 23.24
C ARG A 249 -21.84 8.09 24.55
N ASP A 250 -23.15 8.24 24.53
CA ASP A 250 -23.90 8.92 25.59
C ASP A 250 -24.57 7.93 26.58
N THR A 251 -24.67 6.64 26.22
CA THR A 251 -25.45 5.66 27.00
C THR A 251 -24.84 4.24 26.96
N PRO A 252 -23.72 3.98 27.66
CA PRO A 252 -23.04 2.68 27.61
C PRO A 252 -23.83 1.48 28.22
N ASN A 253 -25.03 1.68 28.78
CA ASN A 253 -25.78 0.66 29.54
C ASN A 253 -27.29 0.60 29.21
N HIS A 254 -27.74 1.01 28.02
CA HIS A 254 -29.17 0.93 27.69
C HIS A 254 -29.60 -0.49 27.28
N GLU A 255 -30.86 -0.86 27.59
CA GLU A 255 -31.50 -2.04 26.99
C GLU A 255 -31.69 -1.82 25.49
N LEU A 256 -30.70 -2.27 24.71
CA LEU A 256 -30.74 -2.28 23.23
C LEU A 256 -31.99 -2.99 22.70
N ALA A 257 -32.56 -3.92 23.48
CA ALA A 257 -33.78 -4.66 23.14
C ALA A 257 -35.00 -3.78 22.79
N SER A 258 -35.01 -2.51 23.22
CA SER A 258 -36.07 -1.54 22.91
C SER A 258 -35.91 -0.84 21.55
N LEU A 259 -34.76 -0.98 20.89
CA LEU A 259 -34.44 -0.32 19.61
C LEU A 259 -34.85 -1.19 18.41
N PRO A 260 -35.01 -0.62 17.20
CA PRO A 260 -35.14 -1.41 15.98
C PRO A 260 -33.93 -2.34 15.76
N THR A 261 -34.16 -3.55 15.26
CA THR A 261 -33.12 -4.59 15.09
C THR A 261 -31.89 -4.10 14.33
N GLU A 262 -32.08 -3.40 13.20
CA GLU A 262 -30.98 -2.84 12.40
C GLU A 262 -30.09 -1.88 13.21
N LEU A 263 -30.68 -1.11 14.14
CA LEU A 263 -29.93 -0.19 15.00
C LEU A 263 -29.22 -0.94 16.13
N GLN A 264 -29.82 -2.00 16.68
CA GLN A 264 -29.15 -2.87 17.66
C GLN A 264 -27.90 -3.53 17.05
N GLU A 265 -28.06 -4.13 15.87
CA GLU A 265 -26.97 -4.74 15.11
C GLU A 265 -25.87 -3.72 14.83
N LYS A 266 -26.25 -2.51 14.42
CA LYS A 266 -25.27 -1.47 14.13
C LYS A 266 -24.54 -0.99 15.37
N VAL A 267 -25.22 -0.75 16.49
CA VAL A 267 -24.61 -0.36 17.77
C VAL A 267 -23.60 -1.41 18.26
N ASN A 268 -23.92 -2.70 18.12
CA ASN A 268 -23.05 -3.81 18.49
C ASN A 268 -21.83 -4.00 17.56
N SER A 269 -21.83 -3.37 16.38
CA SER A 269 -20.74 -3.46 15.40
C SER A 269 -19.66 -2.37 15.54
N PHE A 270 -19.82 -1.45 16.50
CA PHE A 270 -18.90 -0.33 16.74
C PHE A 270 -17.65 -0.74 17.52
#